data_AF-A0A497FMF9-F1
#
_entry.id   AF-A0A497FMF9-F1
#
_cell.length_a   1.000
_cell.length_b   1.000
_cell.length_c   1.000
_cell.angle_alpha   90.00
_cell.angle_beta   90.00
_cell.angle_gamma   90.00
#
_symmetry.space_group_name_H-M   'P 1'
#
loop_
_entity.id
_entity.type
_entity.pdbx_description
1 polymer ?
#
loop_
_entity_poly.entity_id
_entity_poly.type
_entity_poly.pdbx_seq_one_letter_code
_entity_poly.pdbx_strand_id
1 'polypeptide(L)'
;MKIEAFTPEELADAMVIDSEGYIYGYFEGIEVAEDDVFIKVYEKKMQKKREVDRDKLLEKILEKNAKGFLGRKKPEKIIDEIRKVLGLTEKKELSVEDLLEYIKVKGYRLEIPLKEKISEKKYTKGKVSIKEIKGVWIGEAPLPDGQKTVKIKIILLNTPREAKYRSMPDGARPTYRPLEALKEKMVIGPHGRLLGYVKNFVIGAGIVGLRLSLPSVSKKGVNVRAFANDLKEYPEYSEYADKLLSWLKENHSIHSEDHVEYTALNYLSEWMTREGFPKEIVKSIYNYVEEIAVFPGVDTIVTWDKIEKIGDVILLGN
;
A
#
# COMPACT_ATOMS: atom_id res chain seq x y z
N MET A 1 13.35 -15.71 -26.83
CA MET A 1 13.36 -14.82 -25.65
C MET A 1 12.23 -13.81 -25.85
N LYS A 2 11.23 -13.78 -24.97
CA LYS A 2 10.11 -12.85 -25.10
C LYS A 2 10.64 -11.48 -24.64
N ILE A 3 10.60 -10.47 -25.50
CA ILE A 3 10.98 -9.11 -25.12
C ILE A 3 9.79 -8.55 -24.33
N GLU A 4 9.96 -8.39 -23.03
CA GLU A 4 9.02 -7.63 -22.20
C GLU A 4 9.39 -6.14 -22.34
N ALA A 5 8.52 -5.38 -22.98
CA ALA A 5 8.64 -3.94 -23.15
C ALA A 5 7.45 -3.28 -22.46
N PHE A 6 7.72 -2.17 -21.76
CA PHE A 6 6.73 -1.44 -20.96
C PHE A 6 6.73 0.03 -21.35
N THR A 7 5.58 0.68 -21.28
CA THR A 7 5.49 2.13 -21.49
C THR A 7 5.97 2.91 -20.26
N PRO A 8 6.37 4.19 -20.41
CA PRO A 8 6.69 5.05 -19.27
C PRO A 8 5.57 5.11 -18.20
N GLU A 9 4.31 5.10 -18.63
CA GLU A 9 3.15 5.10 -17.74
C GLU A 9 3.06 3.80 -16.93
N GLU A 10 3.34 2.66 -17.56
CA GLU A 10 3.42 1.37 -16.87
C GLU A 10 4.56 1.34 -15.86
N LEU A 11 5.68 2.03 -16.14
CA LEU A 11 6.86 2.12 -15.27
C LEU A 11 6.78 3.23 -14.23
N ALA A 12 5.73 4.05 -14.22
CA ALA A 12 5.55 5.11 -13.22
C ALA A 12 5.73 4.57 -11.80
N ASP A 13 6.59 5.23 -11.01
CA ASP A 13 6.98 4.86 -9.64
C ASP A 13 7.66 3.48 -9.51
N ALA A 14 8.21 2.92 -10.60
CA ALA A 14 9.02 1.70 -10.52
C ALA A 14 10.28 1.92 -9.68
N MET A 15 10.58 0.95 -8.81
CA MET A 15 11.75 0.98 -7.95
C MET A 15 13.01 0.71 -8.79
N VAL A 16 13.91 1.68 -8.79
CA VAL A 16 15.20 1.60 -9.49
C VAL A 16 16.25 1.09 -8.51
N ILE A 17 16.81 -0.08 -8.81
CA ILE A 17 17.75 -0.80 -7.96
C ILE A 17 19.08 -0.92 -8.70
N ASP A 18 20.17 -0.58 -8.03
CA ASP A 18 21.50 -0.66 -8.61
C ASP A 18 22.06 -2.09 -8.61
N SER A 19 23.21 -2.28 -9.26
CA SER A 19 23.83 -3.61 -9.39
C SER A 19 24.36 -4.21 -8.08
N GLU A 20 24.40 -3.44 -6.99
CA GLU A 20 24.85 -3.87 -5.66
C GLU A 20 23.66 -4.12 -4.70
N GLY A 21 22.42 -3.98 -5.20
CA GLY A 21 21.20 -4.24 -4.44
C GLY A 21 20.72 -3.06 -3.61
N TYR A 22 21.16 -1.83 -3.91
CA TYR A 22 20.68 -0.62 -3.24
C TYR A 22 19.61 0.09 -4.06
N ILE A 23 18.61 0.65 -3.39
CA ILE A 23 17.54 1.41 -4.05
C ILE A 23 18.10 2.79 -4.40
N TYR A 24 18.29 3.03 -5.69
CA TYR A 24 18.71 4.33 -6.21
C TYR A 24 17.56 5.33 -6.13
N GLY A 25 16.33 4.91 -6.46
CA GLY A 25 15.15 5.77 -6.37
C GLY A 25 13.95 5.18 -7.09
N TYR A 26 13.11 6.04 -7.63
CA TYR A 26 11.88 5.67 -8.32
C TYR A 26 11.81 6.34 -9.69
N PHE A 27 11.30 5.61 -10.68
CA PHE A 27 11.12 6.10 -12.04
C PHE A 27 10.09 7.24 -12.08
N GLU A 28 10.49 8.36 -12.67
CA GLU A 28 9.66 9.56 -12.88
C GLU A 28 9.13 9.64 -14.32
N GLY A 29 9.95 9.27 -15.29
CA GLY A 29 9.65 9.43 -16.72
C GLY A 29 10.90 9.25 -17.57
N ILE A 30 10.79 9.59 -18.85
CA ILE A 30 11.89 9.52 -19.81
C ILE A 30 12.32 10.90 -20.29
N GLU A 31 13.55 10.97 -20.78
CA GLU A 31 14.08 12.09 -21.53
C GLU A 31 14.85 11.54 -22.73
N VAL A 32 14.45 11.98 -23.92
CA VAL A 32 15.08 11.57 -25.17
C VAL A 32 16.09 12.63 -25.55
N ALA A 33 17.36 12.23 -25.69
CA ALA A 33 18.42 13.02 -26.28
C ALA A 33 18.75 12.45 -27.68
N GLU A 34 19.59 13.16 -28.46
CA GLU A 34 19.93 12.75 -29.84
C GLU A 34 20.56 11.33 -29.90
N ASP A 35 21.44 11.00 -28.96
CA ASP A 35 22.23 9.75 -28.97
C ASP A 35 21.84 8.73 -27.89
N ASP A 36 20.92 9.09 -26.99
CA ASP A 36 20.53 8.23 -25.88
C ASP A 36 19.15 8.55 -25.31
N VAL A 37 18.58 7.58 -24.62
CA VAL A 37 17.36 7.76 -23.83
C VAL A 37 17.72 7.61 -22.37
N PHE A 38 17.24 8.54 -21.56
CA PHE A 38 17.46 8.55 -20.12
C PHE A 38 16.15 8.33 -19.38
N ILE A 39 16.20 7.52 -18.33
CA ILE A 39 15.15 7.51 -17.30
C ILE A 39 15.46 8.60 -16.27
N LYS A 40 14.45 9.39 -15.91
CA LYS A 40 14.49 10.32 -14.79
C LYS A 40 14.16 9.56 -13.52
N VAL A 41 14.99 9.73 -12.49
CA VAL A 41 14.83 9.06 -11.20
C VAL A 41 14.65 10.11 -10.12
N TYR A 42 13.67 9.89 -9.25
CA TYR A 42 13.41 10.71 -8.08
C TYR A 42 13.60 9.91 -6.78
N GLU A 43 13.87 10.60 -5.68
CA GLU A 43 13.89 10.03 -4.33
C GLU A 43 12.70 10.53 -3.51
N LYS A 44 12.22 9.67 -2.59
CA LYS A 44 11.19 10.02 -1.61
C LYS A 44 11.87 10.37 -0.29
N LYS A 45 11.70 11.61 0.18
CA LYS A 45 12.20 12.03 1.49
C LYS A 45 11.03 12.42 2.40
N MET A 46 11.00 11.80 3.58
CA MET A 46 10.05 12.15 4.64
C MET A 46 10.48 13.47 5.27
N GLN A 47 9.67 14.51 5.12
CA GLN A 47 9.85 15.78 5.81
C GLN A 47 8.95 15.84 7.02
N LYS A 48 9.56 15.93 8.20
CA LYS A 48 8.89 16.37 9.43
C LYS A 48 8.78 17.88 9.39
N LYS A 49 7.56 18.40 9.25
CA LYS A 49 7.25 19.81 9.45
C LYS A 49 6.44 19.97 10.72
N ARG A 50 6.72 21.03 11.48
CA ARG A 50 5.81 21.47 12.53
C ARG A 50 4.80 22.41 11.90
N GLU A 51 3.54 22.03 11.93
CA GLU A 51 2.43 22.91 11.53
C GLU A 51 1.57 23.23 12.75
N VAL A 52 0.78 24.29 12.66
CA VAL A 52 -0.12 24.67 13.75
C VAL A 52 -1.20 23.60 13.90
N ASP A 53 -1.38 23.12 15.13
CA ASP A 53 -2.46 22.22 15.47
C ASP A 53 -3.75 23.05 15.57
N ARG A 54 -4.46 23.12 14.45
CA ARG A 54 -5.70 23.89 14.30
C ARG A 54 -6.71 23.62 15.41
N ASP A 55 -6.94 22.34 15.72
CA ASP A 55 -8.02 21.94 16.63
C ASP A 55 -7.66 22.29 18.07
N LYS A 56 -6.40 22.07 18.47
CA LYS A 56 -5.91 22.54 19.78
C LYS A 56 -5.85 24.07 19.88
N LEU A 57 -5.54 24.75 18.78
CA LEU A 57 -5.54 26.22 18.76
C LEU A 57 -6.96 26.75 18.96
N LEU A 58 -7.94 26.15 18.28
CA LEU A 58 -9.35 26.46 18.47
C LEU A 58 -9.79 26.17 19.91
N GLU A 59 -9.45 25.02 20.47
CA GLU A 59 -9.73 24.67 21.86
C GLU A 59 -9.19 25.73 22.84
N LYS A 60 -7.91 26.12 22.71
CA LYS A 60 -7.31 27.19 23.53
C LYS A 60 -8.05 28.52 23.39
N ILE A 61 -8.50 28.88 22.20
CA ILE A 61 -9.31 30.10 21.97
C ILE A 61 -10.67 29.99 22.65
N LEU A 62 -11.32 28.83 22.54
CA LEU A 62 -12.62 28.56 23.18
C LEU A 62 -12.51 28.62 24.70
N GLU A 63 -11.51 27.98 25.29
CA GLU A 63 -11.25 28.01 26.74
C GLU A 63 -11.02 29.43 27.25
N LYS A 64 -10.17 30.20 26.55
CA LYS A 64 -9.88 31.59 26.92
C LYS A 64 -11.13 32.47 26.89
N ASN A 65 -12.04 32.21 25.95
CA ASN A 65 -13.30 32.94 25.79
C ASN A 65 -14.49 32.32 26.53
N ALA A 66 -14.29 31.21 27.24
CA ALA A 66 -15.37 30.49 27.89
C ALA A 66 -15.98 31.27 29.04
N LYS A 67 -15.24 32.14 29.74
CA LYS A 67 -15.76 32.92 30.87
C LYS A 67 -16.37 34.25 30.41
N GLY A 68 -17.68 34.40 30.58
CA GLY A 68 -18.41 35.65 30.34
C GLY A 68 -19.10 36.19 31.60
N PHE A 69 -19.60 37.43 31.50
CA PHE A 69 -20.29 38.16 32.59
C PHE A 69 -21.56 37.44 33.12
N LEU A 70 -22.16 36.55 32.31
CA LEU A 70 -23.36 35.77 32.63
C LEU A 70 -23.08 34.26 32.76
N GLY A 71 -21.83 33.86 33.00
CA GLY A 71 -21.42 32.45 33.11
C GLY A 71 -20.66 31.93 31.88
N ARG A 72 -20.59 30.60 31.73
CA ARG A 72 -19.76 29.95 30.69
C ARG A 72 -20.41 30.09 29.30
N LYS A 73 -19.76 30.78 28.36
CA LYS A 73 -20.20 30.88 26.96
C LYS A 73 -20.13 29.50 26.30
N LYS A 74 -21.15 29.15 25.51
CA LYS A 74 -21.14 27.94 24.67
C LYS A 74 -20.15 28.08 23.50
N PRO A 75 -19.51 26.99 23.03
CA PRO A 75 -18.52 27.04 21.95
C PRO A 75 -19.02 27.71 20.67
N GLU A 76 -20.27 27.44 20.28
CA GLU A 76 -20.86 27.95 19.03
C GLU A 76 -20.94 29.49 19.05
N LYS A 77 -21.29 30.08 20.20
CA LYS A 77 -21.32 31.54 20.36
C LYS A 77 -19.95 32.18 20.24
N ILE A 78 -18.90 31.49 20.68
CA ILE A 78 -17.53 31.98 20.57
C ILE A 78 -17.08 31.89 19.11
N ILE A 79 -17.41 30.81 18.40
CA ILE A 79 -17.13 30.66 16.97
C ILE A 79 -17.84 31.75 16.15
N ASP A 80 -19.09 32.06 16.47
CA ASP A 80 -19.82 33.16 15.80
C ASP A 80 -19.23 34.53 16.12
N GLU A 81 -18.72 34.74 17.34
CA GLU A 81 -17.97 35.95 17.69
C GLU A 81 -16.67 36.05 16.87
N ILE A 82 -15.93 34.95 16.70
CA ILE A 82 -14.74 34.90 15.86
C ILE A 82 -15.07 35.32 14.42
N ARG A 83 -16.11 34.71 13.83
CA ARG A 83 -16.54 35.05 12.47
C ARG A 83 -16.94 36.51 12.34
N LYS A 84 -17.70 37.04 13.30
CA LYS A 84 -18.15 38.43 13.30
C LYS A 84 -16.98 39.42 13.39
N VAL A 85 -15.99 39.11 14.22
CA VAL A 85 -14.78 39.95 14.38
C VAL A 85 -13.94 39.96 13.11
N LEU A 86 -13.86 38.83 12.41
CA LEU A 86 -13.09 38.68 11.17
C LEU A 86 -13.88 39.06 9.90
N GLY A 87 -15.16 39.39 10.01
CA GLY A 87 -16.02 39.69 8.86
C GLY A 87 -16.31 38.48 7.96
N LEU A 88 -16.22 37.26 8.48
CA LEU A 88 -16.46 36.03 7.73
C LEU A 88 -17.96 35.78 7.58
N THR A 89 -18.45 35.78 6.33
CA THR A 89 -19.86 35.55 5.98
C THR A 89 -20.19 34.09 5.70
N GLU A 90 -19.18 33.28 5.39
CA GLU A 90 -19.36 31.87 5.07
C GLU A 90 -19.42 31.00 6.34
N LYS A 91 -20.36 30.05 6.40
CA LYS A 91 -20.43 29.02 7.45
C LYS A 91 -19.44 27.88 7.23
N LYS A 92 -18.27 28.16 6.65
CA LYS A 92 -17.19 27.18 6.50
C LYS A 92 -16.45 27.02 7.83
N GLU A 93 -15.69 25.94 7.91
CA GLU A 93 -14.80 25.67 9.01
C GLU A 93 -13.68 26.73 9.06
N LEU A 94 -13.39 27.29 10.25
CA LEU A 94 -12.36 28.32 10.42
C LEU A 94 -10.97 27.74 10.11
N SER A 95 -10.20 28.38 9.25
CA SER A 95 -8.83 27.98 8.93
C SER A 95 -7.84 28.28 10.06
N VAL A 96 -6.60 27.78 9.95
CA VAL A 96 -5.53 28.15 10.90
C VAL A 96 -5.28 29.66 10.85
N GLU A 97 -5.28 30.21 9.64
CA GLU A 97 -5.07 31.62 9.34
C GLU A 97 -6.13 32.49 10.03
N ASP A 98 -7.41 32.08 9.97
CA ASP A 98 -8.51 32.78 10.65
C ASP A 98 -8.30 32.83 12.17
N LEU A 99 -7.93 31.70 12.77
CA LEU A 99 -7.73 31.60 14.22
C LEU A 99 -6.53 32.44 14.68
N LEU A 100 -5.45 32.45 13.90
CA LEU A 100 -4.27 33.29 14.18
C LEU A 100 -4.60 34.78 14.03
N GLU A 101 -5.35 35.17 13.00
CA GLU A 101 -5.77 36.56 12.81
C GLU A 101 -6.72 36.99 13.95
N TYR A 102 -7.64 36.13 14.40
CA TYR A 102 -8.49 36.43 15.55
C TYR A 102 -7.69 36.66 16.83
N ILE A 103 -6.71 35.81 17.11
CA ILE A 103 -5.78 35.96 18.25
C ILE A 103 -5.07 37.32 18.19
N LYS A 104 -4.59 37.69 17.00
CA LYS A 104 -3.89 38.95 16.75
C LYS A 104 -4.82 40.16 16.95
N VAL A 105 -6.01 40.15 16.35
CA VAL A 105 -7.03 41.21 16.48
C VAL A 105 -7.46 41.40 17.95
N LYS A 106 -7.60 40.30 18.70
CA LYS A 106 -7.95 40.35 20.13
C LYS A 106 -6.75 40.61 21.06
N GLY A 107 -5.53 40.71 20.53
CA GLY A 107 -4.32 40.93 21.33
C GLY A 107 -4.00 39.78 22.28
N TYR A 108 -4.42 38.56 21.96
CA TYR A 108 -4.19 37.41 22.83
C TYR A 108 -2.74 36.94 22.78
N ARG A 109 -2.15 36.83 23.97
CA ARG A 109 -0.96 36.00 24.17
C ARG A 109 -1.43 34.57 24.44
N LEU A 110 -1.41 33.75 23.40
CA LEU A 110 -1.69 32.32 23.45
C LEU A 110 -0.49 31.60 22.82
N GLU A 111 -0.02 30.55 23.49
CA GLU A 111 0.98 29.66 22.90
C GLU A 111 0.34 28.86 21.76
N ILE A 112 0.86 29.06 20.54
CA ILE A 112 0.37 28.40 19.33
C ILE A 112 0.79 26.93 19.39
N PRO A 113 -0.16 25.99 19.53
CA PRO A 113 0.17 24.57 19.59
C PRO A 113 0.64 24.12 18.21
N LEU A 114 1.71 23.33 18.20
CA LEU A 114 2.27 22.74 16.99
C LEU A 114 2.07 21.23 17.01
N LYS A 115 1.78 20.65 15.85
CA LYS A 115 1.81 19.21 15.61
C LYS A 115 2.87 18.87 14.57
N GLU A 116 3.49 17.70 14.72
CA GLU A 116 4.36 17.17 13.69
C GLU A 116 3.52 16.60 12.56
N LYS A 117 3.73 17.10 11.35
CA LYS A 117 3.23 16.52 10.12
C LYS A 117 4.38 15.92 9.35
N ILE A 118 4.30 14.62 9.13
CA ILE A 118 5.19 13.90 8.24
C ILE A 118 4.58 13.99 6.85
N SER A 119 5.29 14.60 5.92
CA SER A 119 4.89 14.67 4.51
C SER A 119 5.99 14.07 3.64
N GLU A 120 5.59 13.23 2.69
CA GLU A 120 6.51 12.69 1.68
C GLU A 120 6.68 13.73 0.57
N LYS A 121 7.93 14.07 0.23
CA LYS A 121 8.26 14.91 -0.93
C LYS A 121 9.14 14.14 -1.91
N LYS A 122 8.84 14.30 -3.20
CA LYS A 122 9.65 13.80 -4.32
C LYS A 122 10.74 14.82 -4.65
N TYR A 123 11.98 14.36 -4.76
CA TYR A 123 13.12 15.17 -5.23
C TYR A 123 13.75 14.49 -6.43
N THR A 124 13.97 15.22 -7.52
CA THR A 124 14.73 14.69 -8.66
C THR A 124 16.14 14.33 -8.20
N LYS A 125 16.54 13.08 -8.42
CA LYS A 125 17.84 12.55 -7.99
C LYS A 125 18.85 12.55 -9.14
N GLY A 126 18.44 12.11 -10.32
CA GLY A 126 19.34 12.04 -11.46
C GLY A 126 18.72 11.39 -12.70
N LYS A 127 19.55 11.24 -13.73
CA LYS A 127 19.23 10.57 -14.99
C LYS A 127 20.08 9.32 -15.14
N VAL A 128 19.50 8.24 -15.65
CA VAL A 128 20.19 6.96 -15.92
C VAL A 128 19.96 6.57 -17.37
N SER A 129 21.00 6.18 -18.09
CA SER A 129 20.85 5.76 -19.49
C SER A 129 20.06 4.44 -19.54
N ILE A 130 19.20 4.26 -20.55
CA ILE A 130 18.51 2.98 -20.77
C ILE A 130 19.50 1.82 -21.00
N LYS A 131 20.72 2.12 -21.46
CA LYS A 131 21.80 1.13 -21.68
C LYS A 131 22.31 0.53 -20.35
N GLU A 132 22.03 1.20 -19.24
CA GLU A 132 22.37 0.71 -17.90
C GLU A 132 21.30 -0.22 -17.31
N ILE A 133 20.16 -0.40 -17.98
CA ILE A 133 19.09 -1.26 -17.49
C ILE A 133 19.43 -2.72 -17.80
N LYS A 134 19.58 -3.53 -16.75
CA LYS A 134 19.79 -4.98 -16.80
C LYS A 134 18.50 -5.75 -16.99
N GLY A 135 17.41 -5.29 -16.38
CA GLY A 135 16.12 -5.96 -16.43
C GLY A 135 14.99 -5.10 -15.88
N VAL A 136 13.78 -5.37 -16.36
CA VAL A 136 12.56 -4.68 -15.93
C VAL A 136 11.53 -5.74 -15.64
N TRP A 137 10.79 -5.58 -14.54
CA TRP A 137 9.74 -6.51 -14.15
C TRP A 137 8.55 -5.76 -13.55
N ILE A 138 7.36 -6.15 -13.97
CA ILE A 138 6.09 -5.70 -13.38
C ILE A 138 5.28 -6.94 -13.02
N GLY A 139 4.83 -7.03 -11.78
CA GLY A 139 3.92 -8.10 -11.37
C GLY A 139 3.21 -7.82 -10.06
N GLU A 140 2.16 -8.57 -9.81
CA GLU A 140 1.48 -8.55 -8.53
C GLU A 140 2.15 -9.53 -7.57
N ALA A 141 2.39 -9.07 -6.35
CA ALA A 141 2.92 -9.91 -5.29
C ALA A 141 2.36 -9.47 -3.93
N PRO A 142 2.24 -10.40 -2.99
CA PRO A 142 1.86 -10.11 -1.61
C PRO A 142 2.91 -9.21 -0.93
N LEU A 143 2.48 -8.34 -0.01
CA LEU A 143 3.39 -7.71 0.93
C LEU A 143 3.99 -8.76 1.89
N PRO A 144 5.15 -8.48 2.53
CA PRO A 144 5.77 -9.42 3.47
C PRO A 144 4.85 -9.83 4.64
N ASP A 145 3.91 -8.97 5.02
CA ASP A 145 2.93 -9.21 6.08
C ASP A 145 1.72 -10.06 5.66
N GLY A 146 1.61 -10.40 4.37
CA GLY A 146 0.49 -11.19 3.82
C GLY A 146 -0.87 -10.49 3.85
N GLN A 147 -0.94 -9.19 4.14
CA GLN A 147 -2.22 -8.50 4.29
C GLN A 147 -2.90 -8.20 2.96
N LYS A 148 -2.11 -7.90 1.92
CA LYS A 148 -2.62 -7.56 0.59
C LYS A 148 -1.59 -7.83 -0.48
N THR A 149 -2.06 -7.96 -1.71
CA THR A 149 -1.22 -7.89 -2.91
C THR A 149 -1.03 -6.43 -3.33
N VAL A 150 0.14 -6.15 -3.89
CA VAL A 150 0.48 -4.87 -4.49
C VAL A 150 1.16 -5.10 -5.84
N LYS A 151 0.95 -4.17 -6.77
CA LYS A 151 1.68 -4.16 -8.03
C LYS A 151 3.10 -3.66 -7.77
N ILE A 152 4.09 -4.52 -7.92
CA ILE A 152 5.51 -4.23 -7.76
C ILE A 152 6.11 -4.03 -9.15
N LYS A 153 6.90 -2.97 -9.29
CA LYS A 153 7.58 -2.59 -10.53
C LYS A 153 9.05 -2.38 -10.21
N ILE A 154 9.93 -3.06 -10.92
CA ILE A 154 11.38 -3.07 -10.66
C ILE A 154 12.11 -2.71 -11.96
N ILE A 155 13.07 -1.78 -11.86
CA ILE A 155 14.09 -1.52 -12.87
C ILE A 155 15.43 -1.85 -12.22
N LEU A 156 16.07 -2.92 -12.67
CA LEU A 156 17.37 -3.36 -12.19
C LEU A 156 18.47 -2.80 -13.11
N LEU A 157 19.48 -2.14 -12.52
CA LEU A 157 20.61 -1.59 -13.24
C LEU A 157 21.79 -2.58 -13.29
N ASN A 158 22.63 -2.46 -14.30
CA ASN A 158 23.93 -3.13 -14.41
C ASN A 158 25.09 -2.28 -13.83
N THR A 159 24.79 -1.11 -13.24
CA THR A 159 25.76 -0.17 -12.67
C THR A 159 25.51 0.08 -11.17
N PRO A 160 26.55 0.31 -10.34
CA PRO A 160 26.44 0.48 -8.88
C PRO A 160 26.19 1.95 -8.49
N ARG A 161 25.15 2.57 -9.07
CA ARG A 161 24.89 4.02 -8.93
C ARG A 161 24.72 4.47 -7.48
N GLU A 162 23.90 3.77 -6.70
CA GLU A 162 23.60 4.12 -5.32
C GLU A 162 24.72 3.72 -4.37
N ALA A 163 25.32 2.54 -4.57
CA ALA A 163 26.50 2.11 -3.83
C ALA A 163 27.64 3.14 -3.95
N LYS A 164 27.93 3.61 -5.17
CA LYS A 164 28.93 4.68 -5.39
C LYS A 164 28.55 5.98 -4.70
N TYR A 165 27.28 6.39 -4.78
CA TYR A 165 26.80 7.58 -4.08
C TYR A 165 26.96 7.46 -2.56
N ARG A 166 26.72 6.28 -1.98
CA ARG A 166 26.88 5.98 -0.55
C ARG A 166 28.32 5.63 -0.14
N SER A 167 29.29 5.63 -1.06
CA SER A 167 30.66 5.17 -0.82
C SER A 167 30.75 3.74 -0.26
N MET A 168 29.83 2.87 -0.68
CA MET A 168 29.84 1.46 -0.31
C MET A 168 30.85 0.69 -1.18
N PRO A 169 31.54 -0.32 -0.63
CA PRO A 169 32.41 -1.19 -1.42
C PRO A 169 31.60 -1.91 -2.51
N ASP A 170 32.07 -1.88 -3.76
CA ASP A 170 31.50 -2.60 -4.89
C ASP A 170 32.24 -3.92 -5.16
N GLY A 171 31.59 -4.85 -5.86
CA GLY A 171 32.26 -6.07 -6.35
C GLY A 171 32.51 -7.20 -5.33
N ALA A 172 32.39 -6.98 -4.02
CA ALA A 172 32.60 -8.03 -3.02
C ALA A 172 31.43 -9.06 -2.99
N ARG A 173 31.77 -10.34 -2.75
CA ARG A 173 30.76 -11.36 -2.42
C ARG A 173 30.26 -11.15 -0.98
N PRO A 174 28.95 -11.34 -0.72
CA PRO A 174 28.39 -11.12 0.60
C PRO A 174 28.81 -12.21 1.59
N THR A 175 29.24 -11.78 2.77
CA THR A 175 29.44 -12.64 3.94
C THR A 175 28.11 -12.97 4.61
N TYR A 176 28.07 -14.08 5.36
CA TYR A 176 26.92 -14.40 6.21
C TYR A 176 26.52 -13.21 7.10
N ARG A 177 25.22 -12.95 7.17
CA ARG A 177 24.62 -11.90 8.01
C ARG A 177 23.57 -12.51 8.93
N PRO A 178 23.35 -11.96 10.13
CA PRO A 178 22.30 -12.43 11.03
C PRO A 178 20.92 -12.28 10.40
N LEU A 179 19.96 -13.13 10.79
CA LEU A 179 18.63 -13.16 10.19
C LEU A 179 17.90 -11.82 10.35
N GLU A 180 18.12 -11.12 11.44
CA GLU A 180 17.56 -9.80 11.73
C GLU A 180 17.92 -8.77 10.66
N ALA A 181 19.09 -8.89 10.05
CA ALA A 181 19.53 -8.01 8.96
C ALA A 181 18.98 -8.42 7.58
N LEU A 182 18.43 -9.63 7.46
CA LEU A 182 17.99 -10.22 6.20
C LEU A 182 16.47 -10.39 6.10
N LYS A 183 15.80 -10.61 7.24
CA LYS A 183 14.37 -10.89 7.32
C LYS A 183 13.56 -9.83 6.57
N GLU A 184 12.56 -10.30 5.83
CA GLU A 184 11.66 -9.47 5.01
C GLU A 184 12.35 -8.70 3.87
N LYS A 185 13.68 -8.82 3.68
CA LYS A 185 14.31 -8.26 2.49
C LYS A 185 13.78 -8.92 1.24
N MET A 186 13.49 -8.07 0.25
CA MET A 186 13.12 -8.49 -1.08
C MET A 186 14.28 -9.22 -1.75
N VAL A 187 14.01 -10.38 -2.34
CA VAL A 187 14.99 -11.16 -3.09
C VAL A 187 14.63 -11.16 -4.57
N ILE A 188 15.58 -10.71 -5.37
CA ILE A 188 15.39 -10.42 -6.79
C ILE A 188 16.32 -11.33 -7.60
N GLY A 189 15.75 -11.99 -8.61
CA GLY A 189 16.50 -12.82 -9.54
C GLY A 189 17.32 -12.00 -10.55
N PRO A 190 18.13 -12.65 -11.40
CA PRO A 190 19.09 -11.97 -12.27
C PRO A 190 18.50 -10.96 -13.27
N HIS A 191 17.22 -11.12 -13.62
CA HIS A 191 16.49 -10.27 -14.58
C HIS A 191 15.55 -9.25 -13.92
N GLY A 192 15.68 -9.01 -12.61
CA GLY A 192 14.84 -8.04 -11.90
C GLY A 192 13.50 -8.59 -11.39
N ARG A 193 13.23 -9.89 -11.59
CA ARG A 193 12.00 -10.54 -11.11
C ARG A 193 12.05 -10.76 -9.59
N LEU A 194 10.97 -10.42 -8.90
CA LEU A 194 10.77 -10.77 -7.50
C LEU A 194 10.63 -12.30 -7.32
N LEU A 195 11.41 -12.86 -6.41
CA LEU A 195 11.34 -14.28 -6.02
C LEU A 195 10.65 -14.49 -4.67
N GLY A 196 10.66 -13.48 -3.81
CA GLY A 196 10.02 -13.50 -2.49
C GLY A 196 10.77 -12.67 -1.47
N TYR A 197 10.39 -12.84 -0.21
CA TYR A 197 11.01 -12.18 0.93
C TYR A 197 11.71 -13.20 1.82
N VAL A 198 12.83 -12.82 2.42
CA VAL A 198 13.55 -13.72 3.34
C VAL A 198 12.68 -14.02 4.57
N LYS A 199 12.45 -15.30 4.83
CA LYS A 199 11.69 -15.79 5.99
C LYS A 199 12.60 -16.30 7.09
N ASN A 200 13.52 -17.23 6.75
CA ASN A 200 14.48 -17.80 7.68
C ASN A 200 15.68 -18.41 6.95
N PHE A 201 16.68 -18.85 7.72
CA PHE A 201 17.75 -19.71 7.24
C PHE A 201 17.27 -21.14 7.05
N VAL A 202 17.87 -21.81 6.07
CA VAL A 202 17.78 -23.25 5.87
C VAL A 202 19.19 -23.83 5.97
N ILE A 203 19.33 -24.91 6.72
CA ILE A 203 20.58 -25.65 6.86
C ILE A 203 20.34 -27.07 6.34
N GLY A 204 21.18 -27.51 5.41
CA GLY A 204 21.25 -28.87 4.91
C GLY A 204 22.67 -29.43 5.06
N ALA A 205 22.89 -30.66 4.58
CA ALA A 205 24.20 -31.28 4.60
C ALA A 205 25.21 -30.46 3.77
N GLY A 206 26.06 -29.68 4.44
CA GLY A 206 27.08 -28.83 3.83
C GLY A 206 26.56 -27.55 3.16
N ILE A 207 25.27 -27.21 3.33
CA ILE A 207 24.64 -26.08 2.63
C ILE A 207 23.93 -25.18 3.63
N VAL A 208 24.17 -23.87 3.50
CA VAL A 208 23.37 -22.82 4.12
C VAL A 208 22.62 -22.09 3.02
N GLY A 209 21.36 -21.78 3.28
CA GLY A 209 20.51 -21.04 2.34
C GLY A 209 19.47 -20.19 3.06
N LEU A 210 18.66 -19.51 2.27
CA LEU A 210 17.52 -18.72 2.70
C LEU A 210 16.23 -19.36 2.19
N ARG A 211 15.23 -19.47 3.07
CA ARG A 211 13.85 -19.69 2.64
C ARG A 211 13.26 -18.33 2.27
N LEU A 212 12.78 -18.25 1.05
CA LEU A 212 12.02 -17.14 0.52
C LEU A 212 10.54 -17.47 0.61
N SER A 213 9.72 -16.48 0.94
CA SER A 213 8.27 -16.62 1.05
C SER A 213 7.61 -15.50 0.27
N LEU A 214 6.64 -15.85 -0.57
CA LEU A 214 5.55 -14.99 -0.98
C LEU A 214 4.33 -15.45 -0.17
N PRO A 215 3.94 -14.73 0.90
CA PRO A 215 2.88 -15.20 1.80
C PRO A 215 1.54 -15.31 1.06
N SER A 216 0.69 -16.22 1.53
CA SER A 216 -0.69 -16.30 1.02
C SER A 216 -1.45 -15.04 1.41
N VAL A 217 -2.29 -14.54 0.50
CA VAL A 217 -3.24 -13.46 0.79
C VAL A 217 -4.63 -14.04 0.62
N SER A 218 -5.43 -13.94 1.66
CA SER A 218 -6.84 -14.32 1.63
C SER A 218 -7.73 -13.10 1.82
N LYS A 219 -8.92 -13.13 1.23
CA LYS A 219 -9.98 -12.14 1.47
C LYS A 219 -11.22 -12.85 1.95
N LYS A 220 -12.14 -12.11 2.58
CA LYS A 220 -13.47 -12.63 2.83
C LYS A 220 -14.24 -12.71 1.51
N GLY A 221 -14.82 -13.87 1.24
CA GLY A 221 -15.78 -14.11 0.18
C GLY A 221 -17.04 -14.74 0.76
N VAL A 222 -18.13 -14.71 0.01
CA VAL A 222 -19.37 -15.41 0.35
C VAL A 222 -19.48 -16.61 -0.58
N ASN A 223 -19.47 -17.82 -0.03
CA ASN A 223 -19.57 -19.06 -0.81
C ASN A 223 -21.03 -19.31 -1.23
N VAL A 224 -21.44 -18.64 -2.29
CA VAL A 224 -22.82 -18.71 -2.81
C VAL A 224 -23.11 -20.09 -3.38
N ARG A 225 -22.10 -20.78 -3.95
CA ARG A 225 -22.29 -22.14 -4.47
C ARG A 225 -22.58 -23.13 -3.35
N ALA A 226 -21.79 -23.13 -2.28
CA ALA A 226 -22.03 -23.99 -1.12
C ALA A 226 -23.41 -23.72 -0.52
N PHE A 227 -23.76 -22.44 -0.36
CA PHE A 227 -25.09 -22.08 0.12
C PHE A 227 -26.22 -22.59 -0.77
N ALA A 228 -26.10 -22.43 -2.08
CA ALA A 228 -27.08 -22.95 -3.02
C ALA A 228 -27.16 -24.48 -3.00
N ASN A 229 -26.03 -25.18 -2.86
CA ASN A 229 -26.00 -26.63 -2.74
C ASN A 229 -26.72 -27.12 -1.47
N ASP A 230 -26.51 -26.45 -0.33
CA ASP A 230 -27.21 -26.78 0.91
C ASP A 230 -28.72 -26.54 0.79
N LEU A 231 -29.14 -25.48 0.10
CA LEU A 231 -30.56 -25.24 -0.20
C LEU A 231 -31.16 -26.32 -1.13
N LYS A 232 -30.38 -26.93 -2.02
CA LYS A 232 -30.86 -28.02 -2.89
C LYS A 232 -31.21 -29.29 -2.13
N GLU A 233 -30.68 -29.49 -0.93
CA GLU A 233 -31.04 -30.65 -0.12
C GLU A 233 -32.50 -30.60 0.38
N TYR A 234 -33.11 -29.41 0.33
CA TYR A 234 -34.51 -29.17 0.71
C TYR A 234 -35.37 -28.92 -0.53
N PRO A 235 -36.30 -29.83 -0.90
CA PRO A 235 -37.12 -29.68 -2.09
C PRO A 235 -37.86 -28.34 -2.19
N GLU A 236 -38.32 -27.80 -1.06
CA GLU A 236 -38.99 -26.50 -0.96
C GLU A 236 -38.10 -25.30 -1.31
N TYR A 237 -36.77 -25.47 -1.30
CA TYR A 237 -35.80 -24.41 -1.59
C TYR A 237 -35.01 -24.61 -2.88
N SER A 238 -35.27 -25.70 -3.61
CA SER A 238 -34.55 -26.02 -4.85
C SER A 238 -34.63 -24.90 -5.91
N GLU A 239 -35.78 -24.24 -6.06
CA GLU A 239 -35.93 -23.14 -7.03
C GLU A 239 -35.04 -21.93 -6.65
N TYR A 240 -34.93 -21.63 -5.36
CA TYR A 240 -34.08 -20.56 -4.85
C TYR A 240 -32.60 -20.86 -5.05
N ALA A 241 -32.20 -22.12 -4.87
CA ALA A 241 -30.84 -22.56 -5.17
C ALA A 241 -30.47 -22.36 -6.65
N ASP A 242 -31.38 -22.69 -7.58
CA ASP A 242 -31.13 -22.50 -9.01
C ASP A 242 -31.04 -21.01 -9.39
N LYS A 243 -31.82 -20.14 -8.74
CA LYS A 243 -31.69 -18.68 -8.86
C LYS A 243 -30.33 -18.19 -8.37
N LEU A 244 -29.85 -18.66 -7.22
CA LEU A 244 -28.54 -18.29 -6.67
C LEU A 244 -27.39 -18.73 -7.58
N LEU A 245 -27.44 -19.97 -8.11
CA LEU A 245 -26.41 -20.47 -9.04
C LEU A 245 -26.41 -19.68 -10.34
N SER A 246 -27.57 -19.25 -10.83
CA SER A 246 -27.69 -18.43 -12.03
C SER A 246 -27.11 -17.03 -11.78
N TRP A 247 -27.45 -16.42 -10.65
CA TRP A 247 -26.90 -15.12 -10.24
C TRP A 247 -25.38 -15.17 -10.05
N LEU A 248 -24.85 -16.24 -9.44
CA LEU A 248 -23.42 -16.43 -9.22
C LEU A 248 -22.62 -16.44 -10.53
N LYS A 249 -23.14 -17.04 -11.61
CA LYS A 249 -22.45 -17.05 -12.92
C LYS A 249 -22.08 -15.65 -13.40
N GLU A 250 -22.93 -14.66 -13.13
CA GLU A 250 -22.74 -13.28 -13.57
C GLU A 250 -22.00 -12.41 -12.54
N ASN A 251 -21.93 -12.84 -11.28
CA ASN A 251 -21.45 -12.01 -10.16
C ASN A 251 -20.28 -12.63 -9.38
N HIS A 252 -19.72 -13.75 -9.86
CA HIS A 252 -18.62 -14.44 -9.19
C HIS A 252 -17.39 -13.55 -9.02
N SER A 253 -16.63 -13.82 -7.95
CA SER A 253 -15.35 -13.18 -7.70
C SER A 253 -14.35 -13.58 -8.80
N ILE A 254 -13.51 -12.63 -9.21
CA ILE A 254 -12.37 -12.91 -10.08
C ILE A 254 -11.37 -13.93 -9.50
N HIS A 255 -11.46 -14.20 -8.19
CA HIS A 255 -10.58 -15.11 -7.46
C HIS A 255 -11.21 -16.49 -7.24
N SER A 256 -12.51 -16.65 -7.46
CA SER A 256 -13.20 -17.94 -7.29
C SER A 256 -14.60 -17.92 -7.93
N GLU A 257 -14.87 -18.89 -8.80
CA GLU A 257 -16.19 -19.09 -9.44
C GLU A 257 -17.31 -19.48 -8.46
N ASP A 258 -16.96 -19.96 -7.27
CA ASP A 258 -17.90 -20.41 -6.24
C ASP A 258 -18.36 -19.28 -5.31
N HIS A 259 -17.68 -18.14 -5.38
CA HIS A 259 -17.76 -17.08 -4.39
C HIS A 259 -18.17 -15.76 -5.01
N VAL A 260 -18.68 -14.85 -4.18
CA VAL A 260 -18.70 -13.42 -4.48
C VAL A 260 -17.90 -12.63 -3.46
N GLU A 261 -17.46 -11.43 -3.84
CA GLU A 261 -16.75 -10.53 -2.93
C GLU A 261 -17.60 -10.20 -1.69
N TYR A 262 -16.99 -10.17 -0.50
CA TYR A 262 -17.71 -9.84 0.73
C TYR A 262 -18.42 -8.48 0.69
N THR A 263 -17.89 -7.51 -0.05
CA THR A 263 -18.53 -6.20 -0.25
C THR A 263 -19.87 -6.30 -0.98
N ALA A 264 -20.10 -7.36 -1.75
CA ALA A 264 -21.37 -7.62 -2.44
C ALA A 264 -22.40 -8.31 -1.55
N LEU A 265 -22.07 -8.70 -0.31
CA LEU A 265 -22.98 -9.44 0.58
C LEU A 265 -24.29 -8.70 0.85
N ASN A 266 -24.24 -7.39 1.08
CA ASN A 266 -25.45 -6.59 1.29
C ASN A 266 -26.30 -6.52 0.01
N TYR A 267 -25.66 -6.33 -1.15
CA TYR A 267 -26.34 -6.32 -2.44
C TYR A 267 -26.99 -7.68 -2.76
N LEU A 268 -26.29 -8.79 -2.47
CA LEU A 268 -26.81 -10.15 -2.60
C LEU A 268 -28.04 -10.36 -1.70
N SER A 269 -27.97 -9.95 -0.43
CA SER A 269 -29.09 -10.01 0.53
C SER A 269 -30.32 -9.21 0.07
N GLU A 270 -30.10 -7.99 -0.45
CA GLU A 270 -31.15 -7.14 -1.02
C GLU A 270 -31.76 -7.77 -2.29
N TRP A 271 -30.93 -8.34 -3.15
CA TRP A 271 -31.38 -9.06 -4.34
C TRP A 271 -32.21 -10.29 -3.96
N MET A 272 -31.75 -11.12 -3.03
CA MET A 272 -32.51 -12.29 -2.55
C MET A 272 -33.87 -11.87 -1.98
N THR A 273 -33.93 -10.77 -1.24
CA THR A 273 -35.19 -10.24 -0.69
C THR A 273 -36.15 -9.83 -1.82
N ARG A 274 -35.65 -9.17 -2.87
CA ARG A 274 -36.45 -8.80 -4.04
C ARG A 274 -36.95 -9.99 -4.84
N GLU A 275 -36.15 -11.04 -4.96
CA GLU A 275 -36.50 -12.30 -5.63
C GLU A 275 -37.43 -13.21 -4.79
N GLY A 276 -37.87 -12.73 -3.62
CA GLY A 276 -38.86 -13.41 -2.79
C GLY A 276 -38.30 -14.56 -1.96
N PHE A 277 -37.01 -14.52 -1.61
CA PHE A 277 -36.42 -15.51 -0.71
C PHE A 277 -37.00 -15.37 0.71
N PRO A 278 -37.25 -16.48 1.43
CA PRO A 278 -37.61 -16.46 2.84
C PRO A 278 -36.58 -15.69 3.69
N LYS A 279 -37.06 -14.93 4.70
CA LYS A 279 -36.19 -14.08 5.53
C LYS A 279 -35.11 -14.87 6.26
N GLU A 280 -35.42 -16.11 6.64
CA GLU A 280 -34.53 -17.03 7.31
C GLU A 280 -33.36 -17.42 6.41
N ILE A 281 -33.64 -17.65 5.11
CA ILE A 281 -32.65 -17.97 4.09
C ILE A 281 -31.79 -16.73 3.78
N VAL A 282 -32.39 -15.55 3.65
CA VAL A 282 -31.63 -14.30 3.46
C VAL A 282 -30.67 -14.03 4.62
N LYS A 283 -31.02 -14.43 5.86
CA LYS A 283 -30.12 -14.30 7.00
C LYS A 283 -29.02 -15.37 7.04
N SER A 284 -29.28 -16.58 6.56
CA SER A 284 -28.32 -17.68 6.64
C SER A 284 -27.14 -17.55 5.69
N ILE A 285 -27.24 -16.76 4.61
CA ILE A 285 -26.12 -16.47 3.70
C ILE A 285 -24.88 -15.91 4.42
N TYR A 286 -25.07 -15.17 5.52
CA TYR A 286 -23.97 -14.63 6.33
C TYR A 286 -23.10 -15.72 6.98
N ASN A 287 -23.62 -16.95 7.10
CA ASN A 287 -22.87 -18.11 7.62
C ASN A 287 -21.91 -18.71 6.58
N TYR A 288 -22.04 -18.34 5.31
CA TYR A 288 -21.19 -18.80 4.21
C TYR A 288 -20.09 -17.80 3.88
N VAL A 289 -19.78 -16.90 4.82
CA VAL A 289 -18.62 -16.01 4.70
C VAL A 289 -17.38 -16.78 5.11
N GLU A 290 -16.47 -16.98 4.16
CA GLU A 290 -15.21 -17.70 4.37
C GLU A 290 -14.02 -16.97 3.75
N GLU A 291 -12.82 -17.47 4.01
CA GLU A 291 -11.59 -16.92 3.43
C GLU A 291 -11.30 -17.55 2.08
N ILE A 292 -11.28 -16.71 1.04
CA ILE A 292 -10.85 -17.08 -0.32
C ILE A 292 -9.41 -16.69 -0.56
N ALA A 293 -8.60 -17.62 -1.08
CA ALA A 293 -7.22 -17.35 -1.43
C ALA A 293 -7.15 -16.46 -2.69
N VAL A 294 -6.62 -15.25 -2.53
CA VAL A 294 -6.33 -14.30 -3.62
C VAL A 294 -4.95 -14.54 -4.20
N PHE A 295 -4.01 -14.97 -3.36
CA PHE A 295 -2.67 -15.36 -3.77
C PHE A 295 -2.28 -16.63 -3.02
N PRO A 296 -1.97 -17.74 -3.72
CA PRO A 296 -1.48 -18.95 -3.05
C PRO A 296 -0.06 -18.68 -2.52
N GLY A 297 0.18 -18.96 -1.24
CA GLY A 297 1.50 -18.78 -0.65
C GLY A 297 2.54 -19.68 -1.33
N VAL A 298 3.74 -19.15 -1.58
CA VAL A 298 4.84 -19.88 -2.21
C VAL A 298 6.09 -19.75 -1.35
N ASP A 299 6.64 -20.87 -0.90
CA ASP A 299 7.96 -20.93 -0.27
C ASP A 299 8.98 -21.50 -1.28
N THR A 300 10.15 -20.85 -1.41
CA THR A 300 11.26 -21.30 -2.26
C THR A 300 12.55 -21.29 -1.45
N ILE A 301 13.49 -22.18 -1.76
CA ILE A 301 14.81 -22.21 -1.09
C ILE A 301 15.88 -21.75 -2.07
N VAL A 302 16.75 -20.85 -1.61
CA VAL A 302 17.91 -20.37 -2.34
C VAL A 302 19.16 -20.63 -1.51
N THR A 303 20.17 -21.24 -2.10
CA THR A 303 21.45 -21.52 -1.45
C THR A 303 22.33 -20.27 -1.41
N TRP A 304 23.19 -20.14 -0.38
CA TRP A 304 23.97 -18.92 -0.15
C TRP A 304 24.92 -18.58 -1.30
N ASP A 305 25.45 -19.59 -2.00
CA ASP A 305 26.33 -19.44 -3.16
C ASP A 305 25.67 -18.74 -4.35
N LYS A 306 24.33 -18.75 -4.44
CA LYS A 306 23.56 -18.03 -5.46
C LYS A 306 23.36 -16.55 -5.14
N ILE A 307 23.69 -16.12 -3.92
CA ILE A 307 23.52 -14.72 -3.52
C ILE A 307 24.72 -13.92 -4.04
N GLU A 308 24.47 -13.01 -4.98
CA GLU A 308 25.51 -12.17 -5.58
C GLU A 308 25.74 -10.91 -4.74
N LYS A 309 24.66 -10.28 -4.25
CA LYS A 309 24.71 -8.99 -3.53
C LYS A 309 23.68 -8.89 -2.41
N ILE A 310 24.03 -8.15 -1.35
CA ILE A 310 23.15 -7.83 -0.22
C ILE A 310 23.25 -6.34 0.11
N GLY A 311 22.29 -5.57 -0.39
CA GLY A 311 22.11 -4.15 -0.13
C GLY A 311 20.80 -3.88 0.62
N ASP A 312 20.00 -2.93 0.12
CA ASP A 312 18.62 -2.71 0.55
C ASP A 312 17.74 -3.94 0.21
N VAL A 313 18.02 -4.56 -0.94
CA VAL A 313 17.48 -5.85 -1.41
C VAL A 313 18.59 -6.89 -1.56
N ILE A 314 18.21 -8.15 -1.78
CA ILE A 314 19.15 -9.25 -2.09
C ILE A 314 19.06 -9.56 -3.59
N LEU A 315 20.20 -9.58 -4.27
CA LEU A 315 20.28 -9.96 -5.68
C LEU A 315 20.88 -11.35 -5.82
N LEU A 316 20.25 -12.19 -6.64
CA LEU A 316 20.79 -13.48 -7.01
C LEU A 316 21.57 -13.41 -8.33
N GLY A 317 22.64 -14.18 -8.38
CA GLY A 317 23.42 -14.39 -9.60
C GLY A 317 22.75 -15.37 -10.55
N ASN A 318 23.25 -15.41 -11.79
CA ASN A 318 22.92 -16.45 -12.77
C ASN A 318 23.46 -17.82 -12.32
#